data_AF-A0ABD1CYC1-F1
#
_entry.id   AF-A0ABD1CYC1-F1
#
_cell.length_a   1.000
_cell.length_b   1.000
_cell.length_c   1.000
_cell.angle_alpha   90.00
_cell.angle_beta   90.00
_cell.angle_gamma   90.00
#
_symmetry.space_group_name_H-M   'P 1'
#
loop_
_entity.id
_entity.type
_entity.pdbx_description
1 polymer ?
#
loop_
_entity_poly.entity_id
_entity_poly.type
_entity_poly.pdbx_seq_one_letter_code
_entity_poly.pdbx_strand_id
1 'polypeptide(L)' 'MESRIKSWNEGHTADLVTELRTCVACGEPIADKYLFDVDGCSWHGSCLRCSVCLTLLERQPSCYFRDRQVYCRTDYAK' A
#
# COMPACT_ATOMS: atom_id res chain seq x y z
N MET A 1 -11.85 6.81 -9.58
CA MET A 1 -11.66 5.94 -8.40
C MET A 1 -10.19 6.04 -8.02
N GLU A 2 -9.86 7.08 -7.27
CA GLU A 2 -8.51 7.33 -6.76
C GLU A 2 -8.48 6.84 -5.32
N SER A 3 -7.88 5.67 -5.09
CA SER A 3 -7.70 5.17 -3.74
C SER A 3 -6.54 5.94 -3.11
N ARG A 4 -6.87 7.01 -2.37
CA ARG A 4 -5.88 7.75 -1.58
C ARG A 4 -5.23 6.77 -0.62
N ILE A 5 -3.91 6.70 -0.67
CA ILE A 5 -3.09 6.02 0.33
C ILE A 5 -3.48 6.59 1.69
N LYS A 6 -4.09 5.76 2.54
CA LYS A 6 -4.34 6.11 3.93
C LYS A 6 -3.13 5.68 4.73
N SER A 7 -2.14 6.56 4.85
CA SER A 7 -1.14 6.44 5.91
C SER A 7 -1.85 6.67 7.23
N TRP A 8 -2.24 5.61 7.92
CA TRP A 8 -2.92 5.70 9.20
C TRP A 8 -1.98 6.35 10.21
N ASN A 9 -2.30 7.55 10.71
CA ASN A 9 -1.49 8.28 11.67
C ASN A 9 -2.35 9.17 12.55
N GLU A 10 -3.32 8.60 13.28
CA GLU A 10 -4.11 9.35 14.26
C GLU A 10 -4.54 8.40 15.39
N GLY A 11 -3.64 8.16 16.36
CA GLY A 11 -3.96 7.57 17.66
C GLY A 11 -3.10 6.37 18.08
N HIS A 12 -2.07 6.64 18.88
CA HIS A 12 -1.40 5.82 19.93
C HIS A 12 -1.84 4.35 20.22
N THR A 13 -2.05 3.49 19.22
CA THR A 13 -2.36 2.04 19.34
C THR A 13 -1.85 1.22 18.13
N ALA A 14 -0.73 1.62 17.51
CA ALA A 14 -0.25 1.03 16.25
C ALA A 14 0.57 -0.28 16.39
N ASP A 15 0.93 -0.67 17.61
CA ASP A 15 1.88 -1.78 17.85
C ASP A 15 1.25 -3.17 17.60
N LEU A 16 -0.03 -3.39 17.99
CA LEU A 16 -0.68 -4.70 17.85
C LEU A 16 -1.51 -4.88 16.56
N VAL A 17 -1.96 -3.79 15.91
CA VAL A 17 -2.83 -3.88 14.72
C VAL A 17 -2.05 -4.20 13.45
N THR A 18 -0.81 -3.73 13.34
CA THR A 18 0.00 -3.89 12.13
C THR A 18 0.48 -5.34 11.98
N GLU A 19 0.84 -6.01 13.08
CA GLU A 19 1.19 -7.45 13.11
C GLU A 19 0.06 -8.38 12.64
N LEU A 20 -1.20 -7.93 12.69
CA LEU A 20 -2.35 -8.69 12.16
C LEU A 20 -2.56 -8.49 10.65
N ARG A 21 -1.94 -7.48 10.03
CA ARG A 21 -2.09 -7.21 8.61
C ARG A 21 -1.01 -7.95 7.82
N THR A 22 -1.41 -8.81 6.91
CA THR A 22 -0.49 -9.51 6.00
C THR A 22 -0.27 -8.71 4.73
N CYS A 23 0.97 -8.54 4.33
CA CYS A 23 1.30 -7.89 3.07
C CYS A 23 0.87 -8.75 1.89
N VAL A 24 0.06 -8.19 0.98
CA VAL A 24 -0.44 -8.94 -0.18
C VAL A 24 0.64 -9.20 -1.24
N ALA A 25 1.76 -8.46 -1.18
CA ALA A 25 2.87 -8.62 -2.13
C ALA A 25 3.80 -9.79 -1.77
N CYS A 26 4.19 -9.90 -0.50
CA CYS A 26 5.14 -10.90 -0.02
C CYS A 26 4.50 -12.01 0.82
N GLY A 27 3.27 -11.82 1.30
CA GLY A 27 2.56 -12.79 2.14
C GLY A 27 2.99 -12.81 3.60
N GLU A 28 3.89 -11.90 4.02
CA GLU A 28 4.38 -11.81 5.39
C GLU A 28 3.61 -10.77 6.21
N PRO A 29 3.51 -10.95 7.55
CA PRO A 29 2.91 -9.96 8.43
C PRO A 29 3.69 -8.64 8.38
N ILE A 30 2.96 -7.53 8.37
CA ILE A 30 3.55 -6.19 8.30
C ILE A 30 4.05 -5.81 9.69
N ALA A 31 5.36 -5.88 9.88
CA ALA A 31 6.05 -5.43 11.10
C ALA A 31 6.57 -3.98 10.99
N ASP A 32 6.25 -3.28 9.89
CA ASP A 32 6.67 -1.90 9.66
C ASP A 32 5.94 -0.91 10.57
N LYS A 33 6.61 0.20 10.87
CA LYS A 33 5.99 1.34 11.58
C LYS A 33 4.81 1.95 10.83
N TYR A 34 4.75 1.75 9.51
CA TYR A 34 3.73 2.30 8.65
C TYR A 34 3.34 1.26 7.60
N LEU A 35 2.03 1.05 7.47
CA LEU A 35 1.44 0.17 6.46
C LEU A 35 0.59 0.99 5.50
N PHE A 36 0.51 0.49 4.27
CA PHE A 36 -0.31 1.09 3.22
C PHE A 36 -1.56 0.24 3.02
N ASP A 37 -2.72 0.79 3.39
CA ASP A 37 -4.02 0.19 3.12
C ASP A 37 -4.56 0.75 1.80
N VAL A 38 -4.70 -0.12 0.81
CA VAL A 38 -5.20 0.21 -0.53
C VAL A 38 -6.29 -0.79 -0.89
N ASP A 39 -7.53 -0.31 -1.01
CA ASP A 39 -8.68 -1.14 -1.40
C ASP A 39 -8.88 -2.38 -0.48
N GLY A 40 -8.62 -2.22 0.83
CA GLY A 40 -8.68 -3.31 1.81
C GLY A 40 -7.49 -4.28 1.77
N CYS A 41 -6.50 -4.03 0.91
CA CYS A 41 -5.26 -4.77 0.86
C CYS A 41 -4.17 -4.01 1.62
N SER A 42 -3.40 -4.72 2.46
CA SER A 42 -2.31 -4.14 3.25
C SER A 42 -0.95 -4.39 2.58
N TRP A 43 -0.10 -3.37 2.53
CA TRP A 43 1.20 -3.43 1.85
C TRP A 43 2.29 -2.79 2.72
N HIS A 44 3.50 -3.35 2.66
CA HIS A 44 4.69 -2.66 3.14
C HIS A 44 4.98 -1.42 2.28
N GLY A 45 5.63 -0.40 2.83
CA GLY A 45 6.11 0.75 2.05
C GLY A 45 6.99 0.32 0.87
N SER A 46 7.91 -0.59 1.11
CA SER A 46 8.80 -1.12 0.07
C SER A 46 8.11 -2.11 -0.89
N CYS A 47 6.98 -2.71 -0.49
CA CYS A 47 6.22 -3.64 -1.33
C CYS A 47 5.20 -2.93 -2.22
N LEU A 48 4.75 -1.73 -1.83
CA LEU A 48 3.79 -0.94 -2.59
C LEU A 48 4.47 -0.31 -3.82
N ARG A 49 4.54 -1.07 -4.90
CA ARG A 49 5.20 -0.67 -6.16
C ARG A 49 4.33 -0.95 -7.36
N CYS A 50 4.40 -0.11 -8.39
CA CYS A 50 3.65 -0.30 -9.63
C CYS A 50 3.94 -1.68 -10.24
N SER A 51 2.92 -2.45 -10.60
CA SER A 51 3.13 -3.78 -11.21
C SER A 51 3.73 -3.72 -12.62
N VAL A 52 3.70 -2.55 -13.26
CA VAL A 52 4.23 -2.34 -14.63
C VAL A 52 5.66 -1.81 -14.58
N CYS A 53 5.88 -0.65 -13.95
CA CYS A 53 7.19 0.00 -13.92
C CYS A 53 8.00 -0.26 -12.63
N LEU A 54 7.44 -1.00 -11.67
CA LEU A 54 8.07 -1.34 -10.38
C LEU A 54 8.50 -0.13 -9.53
N THR A 55 8.03 1.06 -9.87
CA THR A 55 8.31 2.29 -9.11
C THR A 55 7.58 2.26 -7.79
N LEU A 56 8.26 2.65 -6.71
CA LEU A 56 7.70 2.77 -5.37
C LEU A 56 6.59 3.82 -5.35
N LEU A 57 5.40 3.38 -4.96
CA LEU A 57 4.22 4.22 -4.84
C LEU A 57 4.06 4.81 -3.44
N GLU A 58 4.86 4.36 -2.47
CA GLU A 58 4.83 4.89 -1.09
C GLU A 58 5.05 6.41 -1.04
N ARG A 59 5.89 6.93 -1.96
CA ARG A 59 6.25 8.36 -2.04
C ARG A 59 5.30 9.14 -2.95
N GLN A 60 4.36 8.47 -3.61
CA GLN A 60 3.42 9.10 -4.53
C GLN A 60 2.17 9.52 -3.76
N PRO A 61 1.61 10.71 -4.04
CA PRO A 61 0.37 11.15 -3.39
C PRO A 61 -0.85 10.35 -3.84
N SER A 62 -0.72 9.55 -4.91
CA SER A 62 -1.81 8.85 -5.57
C SER A 62 -1.32 7.51 -6.09
N CYS A 63 -2.01 6.43 -5.71
CA CYS A 63 -1.85 5.11 -6.30
C CYS A 63 -3.20 4.62 -6.80
N TYR A 64 -3.19 3.73 -7.79
CA TYR A 64 -4.41 3.16 -8.36
C TYR A 64 -4.38 1.66 -8.15
N PHE A 65 -5.51 1.10 -7.73
CA PHE A 65 -5.66 -0.34 -7.52
C PHE A 65 -6.62 -0.90 -8.55
N ARG A 66 -6.22 -1.97 -9.23
CA ARG A 66 -7.03 -2.66 -10.24
C ARG A 66 -6.61 -4.12 -10.28
N ASP A 67 -7.57 -5.03 -10.29
CA ASP A 67 -7.30 -6.48 -10.41
C ASP A 67 -6.27 -7.01 -9.39
N ARG A 68 -6.40 -6.62 -8.12
CA ARG A 68 -5.42 -6.94 -7.05
C ARG A 68 -4.00 -6.38 -7.25
N GLN A 69 -3.78 -5.57 -8.27
CA GLN A 69 -2.50 -4.97 -8.59
C GLN A 69 -2.54 -3.45 -8.38
N VAL A 70 -1.41 -2.90 -7.92
CA VAL A 70 -1.23 -1.46 -7.79
C VAL A 70 -0.49 -0.89 -9.01
N TYR A 71 -0.93 0.27 -9.45
CA TYR A 71 -0.41 0.98 -10.62
C TYR A 71 -0.10 2.43 -10.26
N CYS A 72 0.93 2.97 -10.91
CA CYS A 72 1.21 4.39 -10.85
C CYS A 72 0.20 5.17 -11.71
N ARG A 73 0.07 6.47 -11.46
CA ARG A 73 -0.79 7.36 -12.27
C ARG A 73 -0.54 7.23 -13.76
N THR A 74 0.72 7.12 -14.17
CA THR A 74 1.13 7.06 -15.58
C THR A 74 0.68 5.76 -16.25
N ASP A 75 0.93 4.61 -15.64
CA ASP A 75 0.55 3.31 -16.22
C ASP A 75 -0.95 3.04 -16.11
N TYR A 76 -1.60 3.57 -15.07
CA TYR A 76 -3.05 3.49 -14.94
C TYR A 76 -3.79 4.36 -15.97
N ALA A 77 -3.20 5.48 -16.39
CA ALA A 77 -3.79 6.42 -17.35
C ALA A 77 -3.53 6.05 -18.83
N LYS A 78 -2.74 4.99 -19.09
CA LYS A 78 -2.59 4.40 -20.43
C LYS A 78 -3.76 3.49 -20.75
#